data_AF-A0A917XPC8-F1
#
_entry.id   AF-A0A917XPC8-F1
#
_cell.length_a   1.000
_cell.length_b   1.000
_cell.length_c   1.000
_cell.angle_alpha   90.00
_cell.angle_beta   90.00
_cell.angle_gamma   90.00
#
_symmetry.space_group_name_H-M   'P 1'
#
loop_
_entity.id
_entity.type
_entity.pdbx_description
1 polymer ?
#
loop_
_entity_poly.entity_id
_entity_poly.type
_entity_poly.pdbx_seq_one_letter_code
_entity_poly.pdbx_strand_id
1 'polypeptide(L)'
;MSQASERCHRNHHWVSYMGSEACQSKASLTGTFFPSIPAAMDASAKALARTGVDLSVFTDMIKDKVLCPSPVYGNGAALQDALQPLFQAYFAGQKNDSVFTEMQNQSKQLLAKK
;
A
#
# COMPACT_ATOMS: atom_id res chain seq x y z
N MET A 1 10.65 -11.01 -34.54
CA MET A 1 9.91 -10.39 -33.40
C MET A 1 10.12 -8.88 -33.47
N SER A 2 9.14 -8.05 -33.09
CA SER A 2 9.29 -6.59 -33.13
C SER A 2 10.05 -6.09 -31.91
N GLN A 3 10.77 -4.96 -32.01
CA GLN A 3 11.45 -4.35 -30.86
C GLN A 3 10.52 -4.04 -29.68
N ALA A 4 9.23 -3.79 -29.95
CA ALA A 4 8.22 -3.61 -28.90
C ALA A 4 7.98 -4.91 -28.11
N SER A 5 7.91 -6.06 -28.78
CA SER A 5 7.79 -7.37 -28.14
C SER A 5 9.03 -7.70 -27.29
N GLU A 6 10.24 -7.45 -27.80
CA GLU A 6 11.48 -7.67 -27.02
C GLU A 6 11.57 -6.77 -25.78
N ARG A 7 11.12 -5.51 -25.89
CA ARG A 7 11.02 -4.60 -24.73
C ARG A 7 10.03 -5.12 -23.69
N CYS A 8 8.85 -5.62 -24.11
CA CYS A 8 7.90 -6.23 -23.19
C CYS A 8 8.47 -7.46 -22.48
N HIS A 9 9.19 -8.35 -23.19
CA HIS A 9 9.82 -9.52 -22.56
C HIS A 9 10.90 -9.14 -21.55
N ARG A 10 11.79 -8.20 -21.88
CA ARG A 10 12.81 -7.71 -20.94
C ARG A 10 12.19 -7.08 -19.70
N ASN A 11 11.13 -6.28 -19.86
CA ASN A 11 10.40 -5.69 -18.74
C ASN A 11 9.80 -6.77 -17.85
N HIS A 12 9.23 -7.84 -18.43
CA HIS A 12 8.68 -8.96 -17.66
C HIS A 12 9.74 -9.68 -16.83
N HIS A 13 10.92 -9.96 -17.39
CA HIS A 13 12.03 -10.55 -16.65
C HIS A 13 12.47 -9.68 -15.47
N TRP A 14 12.55 -8.36 -15.67
CA TRP A 14 12.91 -7.43 -14.61
C TRP A 14 11.87 -7.37 -13.50
N VAL A 15 10.58 -7.27 -13.84
CA VAL A 15 9.47 -7.29 -12.88
C VAL A 15 9.45 -8.62 -12.10
N SER A 16 9.69 -9.74 -12.78
CA SER A 16 9.76 -11.06 -12.14
C SER A 16 10.90 -11.12 -11.12
N TYR A 17 12.06 -10.57 -11.43
CA TYR A 17 13.18 -10.50 -10.49
C TYR A 17 12.87 -9.59 -9.29
N MET A 18 12.31 -8.40 -9.52
CA MET A 18 11.90 -7.50 -8.42
C MET A 18 10.86 -8.15 -7.49
N GLY A 19 10.00 -9.02 -8.04
CA GLY A 19 9.04 -9.83 -7.30
C GLY A 19 9.61 -11.09 -6.63
N SER A 20 10.93 -11.33 -6.71
CA SER A 20 11.56 -12.52 -6.12
C SER A 20 12.06 -12.28 -4.69
N GLU A 21 12.13 -13.35 -3.90
CA GLU A 21 12.68 -13.31 -2.54
C GLU A 21 14.15 -12.86 -2.53
N ALA A 22 14.93 -13.29 -3.53
CA ALA A 22 16.33 -12.92 -3.67
C ALA A 22 16.51 -11.39 -3.80
N CYS A 23 15.71 -10.74 -4.64
CA CYS A 23 15.77 -9.29 -4.81
C CYS A 23 15.29 -8.56 -3.56
N GLN A 24 14.13 -8.96 -3.02
CA GLN A 24 13.54 -8.29 -1.86
C GLN A 24 14.40 -8.43 -0.59
N SER A 25 14.99 -9.61 -0.36
CA SER A 25 15.91 -9.82 0.76
C SER A 25 17.11 -8.89 0.66
N LYS A 26 17.73 -8.78 -0.52
CA LYS A 26 18.85 -7.88 -0.76
C LYS A 26 18.48 -6.41 -0.58
N ALA A 27 17.32 -5.99 -1.09
CA ALA A 27 16.86 -4.60 -1.01
C ALA A 27 16.53 -4.16 0.43
N SER A 28 16.19 -5.11 1.31
CA SER A 28 15.73 -4.82 2.67
C SER A 28 16.82 -4.65 3.72
N LEU A 29 18.08 -4.96 3.40
CA LEU A 29 19.18 -5.03 4.36
C LEU A 29 19.45 -3.71 5.11
N THR A 30 19.11 -2.58 4.50
CA THR A 30 19.28 -1.24 5.08
C THR A 30 18.10 -0.77 5.92
N GLY A 31 16.99 -1.54 5.94
CA GLY A 31 15.74 -1.18 6.60
C GLY A 31 14.94 -0.05 5.96
N THR A 32 15.40 0.49 4.82
CA THR A 32 14.68 1.53 4.06
C THR A 32 13.54 0.97 3.22
N PHE A 33 13.48 -0.37 3.09
CA PHE A 33 12.47 -1.09 2.34
C PHE A 33 11.96 -2.25 3.17
N PHE A 34 10.64 -2.35 3.28
CA PHE A 34 9.99 -3.47 3.95
C PHE A 34 9.43 -4.45 2.93
N PRO A 35 9.96 -5.69 2.83
CA PRO A 35 9.57 -6.67 1.82
C PRO A 35 8.10 -7.08 1.88
N SER A 36 7.55 -7.49 0.73
CA SER A 36 6.21 -8.07 0.66
C SER A 36 6.21 -9.61 0.75
N ILE A 37 7.35 -10.26 0.49
CA ILE A 37 7.50 -11.71 0.66
C ILE A 37 7.73 -12.03 2.14
N PRO A 38 6.91 -12.92 2.76
CA PRO A 38 6.99 -13.19 4.20
C PRO A 38 8.39 -13.59 4.69
N ALA A 39 9.08 -14.48 3.98
CA ALA A 39 10.43 -14.92 4.36
C ALA A 39 11.45 -13.77 4.33
N ALA A 40 11.41 -12.93 3.30
CA ALA A 40 12.26 -11.74 3.22
C ALA A 40 11.92 -10.75 4.34
N MET A 41 10.63 -10.51 4.60
CA MET A 41 10.14 -9.62 5.65
C MET A 41 10.63 -10.04 7.03
N ASP A 42 10.49 -11.32 7.38
CA ASP A 42 10.96 -11.88 8.65
C ASP A 42 12.48 -11.75 8.82
N ALA A 43 13.24 -11.95 7.74
CA ALA A 43 14.68 -11.78 7.74
C ALA A 43 15.07 -10.30 7.99
N SER A 44 14.38 -9.35 7.34
CA SER A 44 14.59 -7.91 7.56
C SER A 44 14.26 -7.50 8.99
N ALA A 45 13.12 -7.95 9.52
CA ALA A 45 12.72 -7.65 10.90
C ALA A 45 13.76 -8.17 11.90
N LYS A 46 14.27 -9.40 11.72
CA LYS A 46 15.35 -9.95 12.55
C LYS A 46 16.66 -9.17 12.42
N ALA A 47 17.01 -8.71 11.21
CA ALA A 47 18.22 -7.94 10.98
C ALA A 47 18.16 -6.57 11.67
N LEU A 48 17.02 -5.89 11.57
CA LEU A 48 16.79 -4.57 12.18
C LEU A 48 16.65 -4.63 13.70
N ALA A 49 16.09 -5.71 14.25
CA ALA A 49 16.07 -5.92 15.69
C ALA A 49 17.49 -5.97 16.29
N ARG A 50 18.47 -6.52 15.55
CA ARG A 50 19.89 -6.52 15.98
C ARG A 50 20.52 -5.12 15.99
N THR A 51 19.93 -4.16 15.27
CA THR A 51 20.35 -2.75 15.30
C THR A 51 19.49 -1.90 16.22
N GLY A 52 18.62 -2.50 17.03
CA GLY A 52 17.74 -1.80 17.97
C GLY A 52 16.44 -1.25 17.35
N VAL A 53 16.12 -1.63 16.13
CA VAL A 53 14.86 -1.23 15.46
C VAL A 53 13.89 -2.41 15.52
N ASP A 54 12.86 -2.28 16.35
CA ASP A 54 11.82 -3.29 16.48
C ASP A 54 10.67 -3.07 15.49
N LEU A 55 10.43 -4.05 14.62
CA LEU A 55 9.33 -4.05 13.65
C LEU A 55 8.13 -4.91 14.08
N SER A 56 8.13 -5.46 15.30
CA SER A 56 7.02 -6.24 15.87
C SER A 56 5.70 -5.45 15.82
N VAL A 57 5.74 -4.15 16.12
CA VAL A 57 4.59 -3.23 16.07
C VAL A 57 3.86 -3.22 14.72
N PHE A 58 4.56 -3.49 13.61
CA PHE A 58 3.95 -3.58 12.28
C PHE A 58 3.65 -5.02 11.87
N THR A 59 4.59 -5.94 12.14
CA THR A 59 4.48 -7.35 11.69
C THR A 59 3.44 -8.14 12.45
N ASP A 60 3.27 -7.88 13.74
CA ASP A 60 2.32 -8.64 14.56
C ASP A 60 0.87 -8.27 14.17
N MET A 61 0.61 -7.03 13.77
CA MET A 61 -0.71 -6.66 13.21
C MET A 61 -1.08 -7.49 11.97
N ILE A 62 -0.10 -7.83 11.12
CA ILE A 62 -0.29 -8.69 9.95
C ILE A 62 -0.57 -10.14 10.41
N LYS A 63 0.23 -10.66 11.34
CA LYS A 63 0.10 -12.05 11.86
C LYS A 63 -1.22 -12.27 12.59
N ASP A 64 -1.62 -11.29 13.39
CA ASP A 64 -2.85 -11.30 14.18
C ASP A 64 -4.09 -11.04 13.32
N LYS A 65 -3.90 -10.72 12.03
CA LYS A 65 -4.97 -10.49 11.04
C LYS A 65 -5.94 -9.39 11.48
N VAL A 66 -5.41 -8.37 12.13
CA VAL A 66 -6.18 -7.19 12.59
C VAL A 66 -6.18 -6.05 11.57
N LEU A 67 -5.53 -6.24 10.42
CA LEU A 67 -5.47 -5.26 9.34
C LEU A 67 -6.61 -5.47 8.33
N CYS A 68 -7.24 -4.36 7.93
CA CYS A 68 -8.18 -4.33 6.81
C CYS A 68 -7.39 -4.04 5.52
N PRO A 69 -7.37 -4.95 4.52
CA PRO A 69 -6.70 -4.68 3.26
C PRO A 69 -7.40 -3.55 2.51
N SER A 70 -6.63 -2.60 1.99
CA SER A 70 -7.18 -1.55 1.13
C SER A 70 -7.70 -2.15 -0.17
N PRO A 71 -8.95 -1.88 -0.58
CA PRO A 71 -9.48 -2.37 -1.84
C PRO A 71 -8.75 -1.72 -3.01
N VAL A 72 -8.67 -2.43 -4.14
CA VAL A 72 -8.22 -1.85 -5.41
C VAL A 72 -9.43 -1.21 -6.09
N TYR A 73 -9.36 0.09 -6.37
CA TYR A 73 -10.43 0.84 -7.01
C TYR A 73 -9.91 1.93 -7.95
N GLY A 74 -10.71 2.27 -8.97
CA GLY A 74 -10.44 3.37 -9.89
C GLY A 74 -10.83 4.73 -9.29
N ASN A 75 -10.39 5.82 -9.93
CA ASN A 75 -10.73 7.19 -9.54
C ASN A 75 -10.24 7.62 -8.13
N GLY A 76 -9.12 7.05 -7.67
CA GLY A 76 -8.56 7.32 -6.34
C GLY A 76 -8.29 8.80 -6.05
N ALA A 77 -7.71 9.53 -7.00
CA ALA A 77 -7.46 10.96 -6.84
C ALA A 77 -8.76 11.77 -6.68
N ALA A 78 -9.75 11.53 -7.55
CA ALA A 78 -11.04 12.20 -7.47
C ALA A 78 -11.80 11.88 -6.17
N LEU A 79 -11.66 10.64 -5.67
CA LEU A 79 -12.21 10.28 -4.37
C LEU A 79 -11.53 11.08 -3.25
N GLN A 80 -10.20 11.14 -3.23
CA GLN A 80 -9.47 11.90 -2.22
C GLN A 80 -9.85 13.38 -2.24
N ASP A 81 -9.87 14.01 -3.41
CA ASP A 81 -10.21 15.44 -3.57
C ASP A 81 -11.62 15.75 -3.03
N ALA A 82 -12.57 14.83 -3.21
CA ALA A 82 -13.93 14.99 -2.73
C ALA A 82 -14.05 14.78 -1.20
N LEU A 83 -13.37 13.76 -0.66
CA LEU A 83 -13.55 13.38 0.76
C LEU A 83 -12.68 14.21 1.72
N GLN A 84 -11.49 14.65 1.30
CA GLN A 84 -10.52 15.30 2.18
C GLN A 84 -11.04 16.60 2.83
N PRO A 85 -11.72 17.52 2.12
CA PRO A 85 -12.30 18.71 2.74
C PRO A 85 -13.41 18.39 3.77
N LEU A 86 -14.19 17.32 3.53
CA LEU A 86 -15.24 16.89 4.44
C LEU A 86 -14.66 16.33 5.75
N PHE A 87 -13.57 15.56 5.66
CA PHE A 87 -12.84 15.09 6.85
C PHE A 87 -12.25 16.26 7.62
N GLN A 88 -11.63 17.22 6.93
CA GLN A 88 -11.06 18.41 7.57
C GLN A 88 -12.13 19.21 8.31
N ALA A 89 -13.28 19.45 7.70
CA ALA A 89 -14.40 20.16 8.33
C ALA A 89 -14.95 19.41 9.56
N TYR A 90 -15.01 18.08 9.51
CA TYR A 90 -15.41 17.26 10.64
C TYR A 90 -14.47 17.38 11.83
N PHE A 91 -13.17 17.11 11.60
CA PHE A 91 -12.16 17.17 12.66
C PHE A 91 -11.90 18.57 13.18
N ALA A 92 -12.19 19.61 12.38
CA ALA A 92 -12.17 21.00 12.82
C ALA A 92 -13.43 21.41 13.61
N GLY A 93 -14.41 20.52 13.80
CA GLY A 93 -15.68 20.82 14.47
C GLY A 93 -16.62 21.73 13.68
N GLN A 94 -16.38 21.91 12.38
CA GLN A 94 -17.18 22.79 11.50
C GLN A 94 -18.39 22.07 10.91
N LYS A 95 -18.33 20.74 10.81
CA LYS A 95 -19.44 19.87 10.41
C LYS A 95 -19.59 18.72 11.40
N ASN A 96 -20.81 18.19 11.54
CA ASN A 96 -21.12 17.01 12.35
C ASN A 96 -21.04 15.71 11.52
N ASP A 97 -21.44 14.59 12.11
CA ASP A 97 -21.38 13.25 11.51
C ASP A 97 -22.12 13.10 10.17
N SER A 98 -23.00 14.04 9.78
CA SER A 98 -23.67 14.01 8.47
C SER A 98 -22.69 13.96 7.28
N VAL A 99 -21.45 14.44 7.47
CA VAL A 99 -20.37 14.33 6.49
C VAL A 99 -20.14 12.90 6.03
N PHE A 100 -20.31 11.89 6.89
CA PHE A 100 -20.05 10.50 6.51
C PHE A 100 -21.09 9.98 5.51
N THR A 101 -22.34 10.46 5.60
CA THR A 101 -23.37 10.17 4.61
C THR A 101 -23.05 10.87 3.28
N GLU A 102 -22.59 12.11 3.33
CA GLU A 102 -22.14 12.87 2.15
C GLU A 102 -20.98 12.15 1.44
N MET A 103 -19.95 11.78 2.19
CA MET A 103 -18.80 11.01 1.71
C MET A 103 -19.21 9.67 1.10
N GLN A 104 -20.15 8.95 1.72
CA GLN A 104 -20.64 7.67 1.21
C GLN A 104 -21.33 7.82 -0.16
N ASN A 105 -22.09 8.90 -0.35
CA ASN A 105 -22.76 9.19 -1.62
C ASN A 105 -21.75 9.59 -2.71
N GLN A 106 -20.81 10.47 -2.39
CA GLN A 106 -19.72 10.86 -3.31
C GLN A 106 -18.89 9.64 -3.72
N SER A 107 -18.54 8.77 -2.77
CA SER A 107 -17.81 7.53 -3.04
C SER A 107 -18.54 6.64 -4.04
N LYS A 108 -19.84 6.39 -3.84
CA LYS A 108 -20.65 5.57 -4.77
C LYS A 108 -20.63 6.13 -6.20
N GLN A 109 -20.76 7.44 -6.34
CA GLN A 109 -20.78 8.09 -7.66
C GLN A 109 -19.43 8.04 -8.35
N LEU A 110 -18.34 8.30 -7.62
CA LEU A 110 -16.99 8.35 -8.19
C LEU A 110 -16.46 6.97 -8.53
N LEU A 111 -16.72 5.98 -7.67
CA LEU A 111 -16.25 4.60 -7.88
C LEU A 111 -17.02 3.88 -9.01
N ALA A 112 -18.23 4.33 -9.37
CA ALA A 112 -19.00 3.77 -10.48
C ALA A 112 -18.53 4.22 -11.87
N LYS A 113 -17.66 5.25 -11.96
CA LYS A 113 -17.14 5.75 -13.24
C LYS A 113 -16.06 4.81 -13.77
N LYS A 114 -16.17 4.40 -15.04
CA LYS A 114 -15.21 3.55 -15.74
C LYS A 114 -14.13 4.37 -16.44
#